data_AF-A0A323VFM1-F1
#
_entry.id   AF-A0A323VFM1-F1
#
_cell.length_a   1.000
_cell.length_b   1.000
_cell.length_c   1.000
_cell.angle_alpha   90.00
_cell.angle_beta   90.00
_cell.angle_gamma   90.00
#
_symmetry.space_group_name_H-M   'P 1'
#
loop_
_entity.id
_entity.type
_entity.pdbx_description
1 polymer ?
#
loop_
_entity_poly.entity_id
_entity_poly.type
_entity_poly.pdbx_seq_one_letter_code
_entity_poly.pdbx_strand_id
1 'polypeptide(L)'
;MESRDVLLRAFDDIETAVRGALDGIDPGLLTERLDPEANTIAWLVWHLTRVQDDHVAEVAGTEQAYTANGWADRFALPFSPGAIGYGFSSEDVGRTEITDPQLLLGYHSDVHARTADFVRTLEPADLDRVVDERWDPPVTLGVRLVSVIGDDLQHAGQAALLRGFLERR
;
A
#
# COMPACT_ATOMS: atom_id res chain seq x y z
N MET A 1 -5.67 2.15 26.01
CA MET A 1 -5.33 1.99 24.59
C MET A 1 -4.11 2.86 24.40
N GLU A 2 -2.97 2.20 24.22
CA GLU A 2 -1.70 2.88 23.98
C GLU A 2 -1.63 3.38 22.53
N SER A 3 -0.70 4.27 22.21
CA SER A 3 -0.53 4.80 20.86
C SER A 3 -0.34 3.68 19.81
N ARG A 4 0.41 2.63 20.14
CA ARG A 4 0.58 1.46 19.27
C ARG A 4 -0.73 0.71 19.00
N ASP A 5 -1.65 0.66 19.95
CA ASP A 5 -2.94 -0.03 19.77
C ASP A 5 -3.80 0.73 18.75
N VAL A 6 -3.74 2.07 18.77
CA VAL A 6 -4.41 2.93 17.79
C VAL A 6 -3.81 2.73 16.39
N LEU A 7 -2.49 2.67 16.29
CA LEU A 7 -1.79 2.42 15.02
C LEU A 7 -2.10 1.03 14.46
N LEU A 8 -2.04 -0.02 15.29
CA LEU A 8 -2.42 -1.38 14.89
C LEU A 8 -3.85 -1.40 14.36
N ARG A 9 -4.78 -0.76 15.07
CA ARG A 9 -6.16 -0.68 14.63
C ARG A 9 -6.29 0.01 13.26
N ALA A 10 -5.54 1.08 13.02
CA ALA A 10 -5.56 1.76 11.73
C ALA A 10 -5.06 0.86 10.58
N PHE A 11 -3.98 0.09 10.80
CA PHE A 11 -3.50 -0.88 9.81
C PHE A 11 -4.45 -2.08 9.62
N ASP A 12 -5.17 -2.52 10.65
CA ASP A 12 -6.23 -3.53 10.54
C ASP A 12 -7.42 -3.01 9.70
N ASP A 13 -7.77 -1.73 9.87
CA ASP A 13 -8.82 -1.08 9.08
C ASP A 13 -8.41 -0.94 7.60
N ILE A 14 -7.13 -0.69 7.30
CA ILE A 14 -6.56 -0.69 5.94
C ILE A 14 -6.66 -2.08 5.29
N GLU A 15 -6.20 -3.12 5.98
CA GLU A 15 -6.29 -4.52 5.51
C GLU A 15 -7.75 -4.89 5.18
N THR A 16 -8.69 -4.46 6.03
CA THR A 16 -10.13 -4.66 5.80
C THR A 16 -10.62 -3.91 4.56
N ALA A 17 -10.20 -2.66 4.37
CA ALA A 17 -10.58 -1.84 3.23
C ALA A 17 -10.05 -2.42 1.90
N VAL A 18 -8.80 -2.85 1.88
CA VAL A 18 -8.18 -3.49 0.70
C VAL A 18 -8.87 -4.81 0.37
N ARG A 19 -9.17 -5.64 1.38
CA ARG A 19 -9.98 -6.85 1.18
C ARG A 19 -11.35 -6.51 0.61
N GLY A 20 -12.04 -5.50 1.13
CA GLY A 20 -13.33 -5.05 0.59
C GLY A 20 -13.26 -4.58 -0.86
N ALA A 21 -12.14 -3.96 -1.27
CA ALA A 21 -11.93 -3.53 -2.66
C ALA A 21 -11.67 -4.69 -3.64
N LEU A 22 -11.20 -5.86 -3.16
CA LEU A 22 -10.79 -6.98 -4.03
C LEU A 22 -11.64 -8.25 -3.89
N ASP A 23 -12.34 -8.45 -2.77
CA ASP A 23 -13.05 -9.71 -2.53
C ASP A 23 -14.20 -9.91 -3.52
N GLY A 24 -14.18 -11.04 -4.22
CA GLY A 24 -15.16 -11.38 -5.25
C GLY A 24 -15.18 -10.46 -6.47
N ILE A 25 -14.18 -9.59 -6.68
CA ILE A 25 -14.10 -8.76 -7.87
C ILE A 25 -13.90 -9.62 -9.13
N ASP A 26 -14.51 -9.22 -10.25
CA ASP A 26 -14.16 -9.79 -11.56
C ASP A 26 -12.73 -9.35 -11.93
N PRO A 27 -11.81 -10.30 -12.17
CA PRO A 27 -10.44 -10.04 -12.65
C PRO A 27 -10.33 -8.99 -13.77
N GLY A 28 -11.29 -8.97 -14.70
CA GLY A 28 -11.28 -8.02 -15.81
C GLY A 28 -11.33 -6.56 -15.37
N LEU A 29 -12.00 -6.28 -14.25
CA LEU A 29 -12.16 -4.92 -13.73
C LEU A 29 -10.90 -4.36 -13.09
N LEU A 30 -9.94 -5.21 -12.71
CA LEU A 30 -8.73 -4.77 -12.02
C LEU A 30 -7.90 -3.80 -12.86
N THR A 31 -7.84 -4.03 -14.17
CA THR A 31 -7.09 -3.22 -15.14
C THR A 31 -7.99 -2.28 -15.94
N GLU A 32 -9.30 -2.28 -15.72
CA GLU A 32 -10.20 -1.33 -16.37
C GLU A 32 -9.98 0.10 -15.88
N ARG A 33 -10.17 1.04 -16.80
CA ARG A 33 -10.08 2.47 -16.51
C ARG A 33 -11.41 3.16 -16.80
N LEU A 34 -11.76 4.11 -15.94
CA LEU A 34 -12.93 4.97 -16.13
C LEU A 34 -12.75 5.91 -17.32
N ASP A 35 -11.53 6.42 -17.50
CA ASP A 35 -11.11 7.22 -18.64
C ASP A 35 -9.62 6.93 -18.95
N PRO A 36 -9.07 7.40 -20.10
CA PRO A 36 -7.70 7.07 -20.50
C PRO A 36 -6.59 7.46 -19.52
N GLU A 37 -6.85 8.37 -18.57
CA GLU A 37 -5.88 8.87 -17.60
C GLU A 37 -6.14 8.36 -16.17
N ALA A 38 -7.33 7.82 -15.91
CA ALA A 38 -7.70 7.28 -14.60
C ALA A 38 -6.81 6.10 -14.17
N ASN A 39 -6.45 6.07 -12.88
CA ASN A 39 -5.80 4.90 -12.28
C ASN A 39 -6.69 3.66 -12.35
N THR A 40 -6.08 2.48 -12.34
CA THR A 40 -6.78 1.20 -12.28
C THR A 40 -6.88 0.71 -10.82
N ILE A 41 -7.82 -0.19 -10.53
CA ILE A 41 -7.94 -0.81 -9.19
C ILE A 41 -6.65 -1.58 -8.85
N ALA A 42 -6.09 -2.32 -9.81
CA ALA A 42 -4.82 -3.01 -9.68
C ALA A 42 -3.69 -2.08 -9.26
N TRP A 43 -3.53 -0.96 -9.98
CA TRP A 43 -2.47 0.00 -9.67
C TRP A 43 -2.67 0.64 -8.30
N LEU A 44 -3.89 1.03 -7.94
CA LEU A 44 -4.18 1.65 -6.64
C LEU A 44 -3.80 0.72 -5.48
N VAL A 45 -4.22 -0.55 -5.53
CA VAL A 45 -3.93 -1.51 -4.45
C VAL A 45 -2.46 -1.92 -4.44
N TRP A 46 -1.84 -2.08 -5.60
CA TRP A 46 -0.40 -2.34 -5.66
C TRP A 46 0.40 -1.14 -5.11
N HIS A 47 0.07 0.08 -5.52
CA HIS A 47 0.73 1.33 -5.13
C HIS A 47 0.71 1.53 -3.62
N LEU A 48 -0.48 1.51 -3.00
CA LEU A 48 -0.60 1.69 -1.56
C LEU A 48 0.22 0.63 -0.80
N THR A 49 0.14 -0.62 -1.24
CA THR A 49 0.89 -1.71 -0.60
C THR A 49 2.41 -1.55 -0.79
N ARG A 50 2.86 -1.02 -1.94
CA ARG A 50 4.28 -0.69 -2.16
C ARG A 50 4.73 0.47 -1.27
N VAL A 51 3.91 1.51 -1.11
CA VAL A 51 4.20 2.65 -0.22
C VAL A 51 4.34 2.17 1.21
N GLN A 52 3.39 1.38 1.72
CA GLN A 52 3.45 0.79 3.05
C GLN A 52 4.68 -0.08 3.24
N ASP A 53 4.98 -1.02 2.32
CA ASP A 53 6.14 -1.89 2.42
C ASP A 53 7.46 -1.11 2.42
N ASP A 54 7.63 -0.19 1.47
CA ASP A 54 8.84 0.63 1.33
C ASP A 54 9.10 1.48 2.59
N HIS A 55 8.10 2.25 3.02
CA HIS A 55 8.28 3.22 4.09
C HIS A 55 8.37 2.55 5.47
N VAL A 56 7.63 1.46 5.70
CA VAL A 56 7.69 0.73 6.97
C VAL A 56 8.98 -0.09 7.04
N ALA A 57 9.40 -0.75 5.96
CA ALA A 57 10.64 -1.50 5.95
C ALA A 57 11.86 -0.60 6.23
N GLU A 58 11.89 0.61 5.66
CA GLU A 58 12.92 1.61 5.92
C GLU A 58 13.05 1.93 7.41
N VAL A 59 11.95 2.32 8.07
CA VAL A 59 12.00 2.72 9.49
C VAL A 59 12.17 1.55 10.45
N ALA A 60 11.81 0.34 10.02
CA ALA A 60 12.05 -0.92 10.73
C ALA A 60 13.47 -1.47 10.52
N GLY A 61 14.24 -0.93 9.57
CA GLY A 61 15.59 -1.43 9.23
C GLY A 61 15.58 -2.82 8.62
N THR A 62 14.55 -3.15 7.84
CA THR A 62 14.39 -4.47 7.20
C THR A 62 14.34 -4.33 5.67
N GLU A 63 14.55 -5.43 4.95
CA GLU A 63 14.30 -5.48 3.51
C GLU A 63 12.79 -5.41 3.23
N GLN A 64 12.37 -4.89 2.08
CA GLN A 64 10.97 -4.88 1.65
C GLN A 64 10.47 -6.31 1.39
N ALA A 65 9.22 -6.60 1.75
CA ALA A 65 8.60 -7.90 1.46
C ALA A 65 8.61 -8.14 -0.05
N TYR A 66 8.45 -7.08 -0.82
CA TYR A 66 8.42 -7.11 -2.27
C TYR A 66 9.63 -7.86 -2.86
N THR A 67 10.83 -7.63 -2.34
CA THR A 67 12.05 -8.33 -2.76
C THR A 67 12.34 -9.55 -1.90
N ALA A 68 12.25 -9.43 -0.57
CA ALA A 68 12.62 -10.51 0.36
C ALA A 68 11.76 -11.78 0.21
N ASN A 69 10.47 -11.61 -0.09
CA ASN A 69 9.51 -12.71 -0.20
C ASN A 69 9.15 -13.06 -1.66
N GLY A 70 9.90 -12.51 -2.62
CA GLY A 70 9.79 -12.83 -4.04
C GLY A 70 8.52 -12.31 -4.73
N TRP A 71 7.85 -11.30 -4.17
CA TRP A 71 6.67 -10.72 -4.81
C TRP A 71 7.03 -10.00 -6.11
N ALA A 72 8.20 -9.36 -6.20
CA ALA A 72 8.68 -8.73 -7.42
C ALA A 72 8.66 -9.70 -8.62
N ASP A 73 9.13 -10.93 -8.41
CA ASP A 73 9.14 -11.98 -9.44
C ASP A 73 7.72 -12.49 -9.75
N ARG A 74 6.86 -12.59 -8.74
CA ARG A 74 5.45 -13.03 -8.93
C ARG A 74 4.63 -11.99 -9.69
N PHE A 75 4.82 -10.71 -9.39
CA PHE A 75 4.18 -9.61 -10.10
C PHE A 75 4.76 -9.43 -11.51
N ALA A 76 6.07 -9.66 -11.68
CA ALA A 76 6.77 -9.57 -12.96
C ALA A 76 6.53 -8.24 -13.72
N LEU A 77 6.29 -7.16 -12.99
CA LEU A 77 6.02 -5.85 -13.57
C LEU A 77 7.29 -5.27 -14.20
N PRO A 78 7.17 -4.49 -15.28
CA PRO A 78 8.32 -4.00 -16.04
C PRO A 78 8.91 -2.72 -15.44
N PHE A 79 9.06 -2.69 -14.12
CA PHE A 79 9.59 -1.58 -13.33
C PHE A 79 10.77 -2.04 -12.47
N SER A 80 11.56 -1.09 -11.96
CA SER A 80 12.58 -1.40 -10.95
C SER A 80 11.93 -2.03 -9.71
N PRO A 81 12.57 -3.02 -9.04
CA PRO A 81 12.07 -3.56 -7.78
C PRO A 81 11.84 -2.51 -6.68
N GLY A 82 12.56 -1.39 -6.73
CA GLY A 82 12.37 -0.25 -5.82
C GLY A 82 11.26 0.73 -6.24
N ALA A 83 10.58 0.51 -7.37
CA ALA A 83 9.47 1.36 -7.77
C ALA A 83 8.27 1.12 -6.84
N ILE A 84 7.66 2.23 -6.41
CA ILE A 84 6.44 2.22 -5.60
C ILE A 84 5.24 2.82 -6.33
N GLY A 85 5.40 3.34 -7.55
CA GLY A 85 4.34 4.00 -8.33
C GLY A 85 4.35 5.53 -8.24
N TYR A 86 5.05 6.13 -7.27
CA TYR A 86 5.15 7.59 -7.18
C TYR A 86 5.80 8.18 -8.43
N GLY A 87 5.14 9.17 -9.05
CA GLY A 87 5.59 9.82 -10.28
C GLY A 87 5.33 9.03 -11.56
N PHE A 88 4.58 7.92 -11.50
CA PHE A 88 4.18 7.18 -12.70
C PHE A 88 3.31 8.04 -13.63
N SER A 89 3.58 7.94 -14.93
CA SER A 89 2.69 8.49 -15.96
C SER A 89 1.45 7.62 -16.18
N SER A 90 0.46 8.11 -16.92
CA SER A 90 -0.69 7.25 -17.30
C SER A 90 -0.24 6.00 -18.07
N GLU A 91 0.80 6.10 -18.91
CA GLU A 91 1.36 4.93 -19.61
C GLU A 91 1.95 3.91 -18.62
N ASP A 92 2.69 4.37 -17.61
CA ASP A 92 3.24 3.48 -16.58
C ASP A 92 2.14 2.80 -15.75
N VAL A 93 1.10 3.55 -15.37
CA VAL A 93 -0.10 2.96 -14.73
C VAL A 93 -0.72 1.89 -15.63
N GLY A 94 -0.73 2.10 -16.96
CA GLY A 94 -1.30 1.17 -17.93
C GLY A 94 -0.50 -0.13 -18.05
N ARG A 95 0.80 -0.07 -17.77
CA ARG A 95 1.72 -1.21 -17.73
C ARG A 95 1.65 -2.00 -16.42
N THR A 96 0.83 -1.57 -15.45
CA THR A 96 0.58 -2.30 -14.20
C THR A 96 -0.54 -3.33 -14.41
N GLU A 97 -0.24 -4.30 -15.27
CA GLU A 97 -1.18 -5.33 -15.75
C GLU A 97 -1.29 -6.48 -14.74
N ILE A 98 -1.96 -6.23 -13.61
CA ILE A 98 -2.23 -7.24 -12.59
C ILE A 98 -3.69 -7.69 -12.70
N THR A 99 -3.91 -8.94 -13.07
CA THR A 99 -5.25 -9.50 -13.29
C THR A 99 -5.66 -10.52 -12.23
N ASP A 100 -4.75 -10.95 -11.36
CA ASP A 100 -5.08 -11.86 -10.26
C ASP A 100 -5.34 -11.09 -8.95
N PRO A 101 -6.58 -11.00 -8.45
CA PRO A 101 -6.86 -10.33 -7.18
C PRO A 101 -6.20 -11.03 -5.99
N GLN A 102 -5.95 -12.35 -6.06
CA GLN A 102 -5.27 -13.07 -4.97
C GLN A 102 -3.79 -12.70 -4.86
N LEU A 103 -3.16 -12.29 -5.96
CA LEU A 103 -1.79 -11.79 -5.95
C LEU A 103 -1.68 -10.48 -5.17
N LEU A 104 -2.63 -9.55 -5.39
CA LEU A 104 -2.72 -8.29 -4.64
C LEU A 104 -3.04 -8.52 -3.17
N LEU A 105 -4.05 -9.36 -2.87
CA LEU A 105 -4.42 -9.71 -1.50
C LEU A 105 -3.29 -10.39 -0.73
N GLY A 106 -2.58 -11.31 -1.38
CA GLY A 106 -1.47 -12.02 -0.77
C GLY A 106 -0.32 -11.08 -0.43
N TYR A 107 0.04 -10.18 -1.34
CA TYR A 107 1.09 -9.19 -1.09
C TYR A 107 0.70 -8.21 0.02
N HIS A 108 -0.51 -7.67 -0.02
CA HIS A 108 -0.99 -6.75 1.01
C HIS A 108 -1.04 -7.41 2.38
N SER A 109 -1.53 -8.65 2.48
CA SER A 109 -1.58 -9.38 3.73
C SER A 109 -0.19 -9.65 4.34
N ASP A 110 0.82 -9.92 3.51
CA ASP A 110 2.22 -10.09 3.95
C ASP A 110 2.79 -8.77 4.48
N VAL A 111 2.61 -7.67 3.75
CA VAL A 111 3.04 -6.33 4.18
C VAL A 111 2.33 -5.92 5.47
N HIS A 112 1.01 -6.11 5.57
CA HIS A 112 0.24 -5.85 6.77
C HIS A 112 0.78 -6.62 7.99
N ALA A 113 1.05 -7.93 7.84
CA ALA A 113 1.61 -8.73 8.93
C ALA A 113 2.95 -8.19 9.43
N ARG A 114 3.85 -7.83 8.51
CA ARG A 114 5.17 -7.26 8.83
C ARG A 114 5.06 -5.87 9.47
N THR A 115 4.14 -5.04 8.98
CA THR A 115 3.85 -3.73 9.59
C THR A 115 3.31 -3.90 11.00
N ALA A 116 2.36 -4.82 11.22
CA ALA A 116 1.81 -5.09 12.54
C ALA A 116 2.88 -5.60 13.52
N ASP A 117 3.77 -6.49 13.06
CA ASP A 117 4.89 -6.98 13.87
C ASP A 117 5.83 -5.84 14.28
N PHE A 118 6.17 -4.93 13.37
CA PHE A 118 6.96 -3.74 13.70
C PHE A 118 6.25 -2.83 14.71
N VAL A 119 4.99 -2.48 14.46
CA VAL A 119 4.22 -1.56 15.33
C VAL A 119 4.05 -2.13 16.74
N ARG A 120 3.92 -3.45 16.90
CA ARG A 120 3.86 -4.11 18.22
C ARG A 120 5.10 -3.88 19.08
N THR A 121 6.26 -3.64 18.47
CA THR A 121 7.52 -3.39 19.18
C THR A 121 7.69 -1.95 19.66
N LEU A 122 6.85 -1.02 19.17
CA LEU A 122 7.02 0.40 19.46
C LEU A 122 6.55 0.77 20.86
N GLU A 123 7.33 1.61 21.51
CA GLU A 123 6.98 2.32 22.72
C GLU A 123 6.58 3.78 22.37
N PRO A 124 5.81 4.48 23.22
CA PRO A 124 5.33 5.82 22.92
C PRO A 124 6.43 6.83 22.54
N ALA A 125 7.60 6.74 23.17
CA ALA A 125 8.73 7.63 22.92
C ALA A 125 9.39 7.40 21.55
N ASP A 126 9.22 6.22 20.93
CA ASP A 126 9.79 5.94 19.61
C ASP A 126 9.16 6.78 18.51
N LEU A 127 7.91 7.23 18.72
CA LEU A 127 7.15 8.01 17.74
C LEU A 127 7.75 9.41 17.51
N ASP A 128 8.53 9.92 18.46
CA ASP A 128 9.22 11.22 18.36
C ASP A 128 10.59 11.12 17.67
N ARG A 129 11.08 9.89 17.41
CA ARG A 129 12.35 9.68 16.69
C ARG A 129 12.29 10.28 15.29
N VAL A 130 13.22 11.15 14.96
CA VAL A 130 13.38 11.70 13.60
C VAL A 130 13.84 10.58 12.67
N VAL A 131 13.12 10.40 11.56
CA VAL A 131 13.41 9.39 10.52
C VAL A 131 13.76 10.03 9.17
N ASP A 132 13.45 11.32 8.96
CA ASP A 132 13.86 12.06 7.77
C ASP A 132 14.14 13.54 8.10
N GLU A 133 15.41 13.94 8.01
CA GLU A 133 15.87 15.31 8.26
C GLU A 133 15.74 16.24 7.03
N ARG A 134 15.28 15.72 5.88
CA ARG A 134 15.19 16.50 4.63
C ARG A 134 13.97 17.42 4.55
N TRP A 135 13.07 17.36 5.54
CA TRP A 135 11.84 18.14 5.62
C TRP A 135 11.89 19.17 6.76
N ASP A 136 11.07 20.22 6.68
CA ASP A 136 10.92 21.23 7.73
C ASP A 136 9.44 21.42 8.12
N PRO A 137 9.01 20.98 9.33
CA PRO A 137 9.82 20.30 10.34
C PRO A 137 10.26 18.88 9.90
N PRO A 138 11.35 18.32 10.48
CA PRO A 138 11.79 16.95 10.21
C PRO A 138 10.67 15.93 10.46
N VAL A 139 10.65 14.87 9.64
CA VAL A 139 9.63 13.81 9.77
C VAL A 139 10.03 12.88 10.93
N THR A 140 9.14 12.74 11.90
CA THR A 140 9.27 11.74 12.96
C THR A 140 8.65 10.40 12.56
N LEU A 141 8.98 9.32 13.28
CA LEU A 141 8.39 8.01 13.06
C LEU A 141 6.86 8.05 13.14
N GLY A 142 6.29 8.76 14.11
CA GLY A 142 4.86 8.94 14.24
C GLY A 142 4.24 9.62 13.00
N VAL A 143 4.86 10.70 12.52
CA VAL A 143 4.42 11.38 11.29
C VAL A 143 4.51 10.42 10.09
N ARG A 144 5.61 9.68 9.94
CA ARG A 144 5.78 8.72 8.86
C ARG A 144 4.68 7.66 8.84
N LEU A 145 4.37 7.06 9.99
CA LEU A 145 3.33 6.02 10.09
C LEU A 145 1.94 6.59 9.79
N VAL A 146 1.63 7.81 10.26
CA VAL A 146 0.36 8.48 9.94
C VAL A 146 0.27 8.82 8.44
N SER A 147 1.36 9.24 7.82
CA SER A 147 1.40 9.49 6.36
C SER A 147 1.11 8.22 5.56
N VAL A 148 1.71 7.09 5.94
CA VAL A 148 1.43 5.79 5.31
C VAL A 148 -0.05 5.41 5.48
N ILE A 149 -0.59 5.52 6.71
CA ILE A 149 -2.01 5.23 6.96
C ILE A 149 -2.94 6.10 6.10
N GLY A 150 -2.60 7.40 5.95
CA GLY A 150 -3.37 8.33 5.14
C GLY A 150 -3.36 7.97 3.65
N ASP A 151 -2.19 7.63 3.12
CA ASP A 151 -1.99 7.17 1.74
C ASP A 151 -2.81 5.90 1.46
N ASP A 152 -2.67 4.90 2.33
CA ASP A 152 -3.32 3.61 2.21
C ASP A 152 -4.85 3.72 2.20
N LEU A 153 -5.42 4.42 3.17
CA LEU A 153 -6.88 4.61 3.25
C LEU A 153 -7.42 5.43 2.08
N GLN A 154 -6.67 6.45 1.63
CA GLN A 154 -7.06 7.26 0.48
C GLN A 154 -7.15 6.40 -0.79
N HIS A 155 -6.13 5.58 -1.07
CA HIS A 155 -6.08 4.75 -2.26
C HIS A 155 -6.99 3.52 -2.19
N ALA A 156 -7.18 2.92 -1.01
CA ALA A 156 -8.19 1.88 -0.81
C ALA A 156 -9.61 2.43 -1.05
N GLY A 157 -9.90 3.65 -0.58
CA GLY A 157 -11.17 4.33 -0.85
C GLY A 157 -11.39 4.62 -2.34
N GLN A 158 -10.35 5.06 -3.06
CA GLN A 158 -10.40 5.25 -4.51
C GLN A 158 -10.69 3.93 -5.25
N ALA A 159 -10.02 2.83 -4.85
CA ALA A 159 -10.24 1.51 -5.44
C ALA A 159 -11.68 1.03 -5.23
N ALA A 160 -12.21 1.18 -4.01
CA ALA A 160 -13.59 0.83 -3.69
C ALA A 160 -14.62 1.66 -4.50
N LEU A 161 -14.36 2.96 -4.67
CA LEU A 161 -15.21 3.83 -5.49
C LEU A 161 -15.22 3.39 -6.97
N LEU A 162 -14.03 3.13 -7.54
CA LEU A 162 -13.88 2.66 -8.91
C LEU A 162 -14.60 1.33 -9.12
N ARG A 163 -14.38 0.37 -8.23
CA ARG A 163 -15.06 -0.94 -8.27
C ARG A 163 -16.56 -0.77 -8.35
N GLY A 164 -17.13 -0.01 -7.41
CA GLY A 164 -18.58 0.21 -7.38
C GLY A 164 -19.11 0.85 -8.65
N PHE A 165 -18.36 1.72 -9.31
CA PHE A 165 -18.77 2.28 -10.61
C PHE A 165 -18.69 1.23 -11.73
N LEU A 166 -17.55 0.55 -11.86
CA LEU A 166 -17.28 -0.40 -12.94
C LEU A 166 -18.23 -1.61 -12.91
N GLU A 167 -18.57 -2.13 -11.73
CA GLU A 167 -19.50 -3.26 -11.58
C GLU A 167 -20.95 -2.94 -12.00
N ARG A 168 -21.31 -1.65 -12.12
CA ARG A 168 -22.64 -1.21 -12.54
C ARG A 168 -22.72 -0.70 -13.97
N ARG A 169 -21.59 -0.74 -14.71
CA ARG A 169 -21.55 -0.32 -16.11
C ARG A 169 -22.15 -1.38 -17.02
#